data_AF-A0A505HF11-F1
#
_entry.id   AF-A0A505HF11-F1
#
_cell.length_a   1.000
_cell.length_b   1.000
_cell.length_c   1.000
_cell.angle_alpha   90.00
_cell.angle_beta   90.00
_cell.angle_gamma   90.00
#
_symmetry.space_group_name_H-M   'P 1'
#
loop_
_entity.id
_entity.type
_entity.pdbx_description
1 polymer ?
#
loop_
_entity_poly.entity_id
_entity_poly.type
_entity_poly.pdbx_seq_one_letter_code
_entity_poly.pdbx_strand_id
1 'polypeptide(L)'
;MPTRAHRRRSAHHRCGDELAHPVAALSGKSLSESIDRALSCLRVNFRSPEGTAGWYHFLDDPNPGITASAVGLFTFRIAGQEFERADEIIKYLVDQQIVDPDGGAGGWAVRTTNGFPIIEATAWVVRALSPPGTGRLAASDALRGGVRFLEENQNTDFGWASYAGQPSRVFHTALCMLALQECGGPPHVIDNAKKWLIGAQSPDAPAWGPLPGAPPTLLHTSFALLALSQLEGALSVNTISKTTDWILERLEAGEHVERSSTVEEFDVPYPDGDRQTVFQNVLPHFAGPIAVTALLAAGVDPLQPKLFTAASAIMRDQGPTGAWELPRSPLRESIWAIWPFVSALSKMREAVFPGRTGEAQLLYPGCALVQTQVSARRLTSALLMRNFLLNWVRRRKVTLALWSIGVVYSIGAVVLYLTRAVDRTEFLVGLILPALLLIFQLIWGARRRRGGQGQ
;
A
#
# COMPACT_ATOMS: atom_id res chain seq x y z
N MET A 1 57.70 34.76 -30.79
CA MET A 1 56.60 35.75 -30.98
C MET A 1 55.73 35.28 -32.14
N PRO A 2 54.40 35.41 -32.09
CA PRO A 2 53.53 35.51 -30.90
C PRO A 2 52.29 34.57 -31.05
N THR A 3 51.44 34.24 -30.10
CA THR A 3 51.38 34.32 -28.63
C THR A 3 50.18 33.45 -28.24
N ARG A 4 50.33 32.61 -27.21
CA ARG A 4 49.22 32.09 -26.40
C ARG A 4 48.42 33.27 -25.85
N ALA A 5 47.11 33.32 -26.10
CA ALA A 5 46.20 34.21 -25.39
C ALA A 5 45.26 33.37 -24.52
N HIS A 6 45.50 33.46 -23.21
CA HIS A 6 44.59 33.05 -22.15
C HIS A 6 43.19 33.64 -22.38
N ARG A 7 42.16 32.79 -22.40
CA ARG A 7 40.83 33.17 -21.93
C ARG A 7 40.49 32.36 -20.70
N ARG A 8 40.89 32.88 -19.54
CA ARG A 8 40.19 32.64 -18.28
C ARG A 8 38.78 33.18 -18.45
N ARG A 9 37.80 32.30 -18.67
CA ARG A 9 36.40 32.64 -18.36
C ARG A 9 36.20 32.37 -16.88
N SER A 10 36.00 33.45 -16.14
CA SER A 10 35.54 33.45 -14.76
C SER A 10 34.27 32.62 -14.65
N ALA A 11 34.34 31.51 -13.90
CA ALA A 11 33.17 30.84 -13.39
C ALA A 11 32.55 31.73 -12.30
N HIS A 12 31.78 32.73 -12.73
CA HIS A 12 30.82 33.36 -11.83
C HIS A 12 29.72 32.36 -11.54
N HIS A 13 29.49 32.13 -10.24
CA HIS A 13 28.37 31.41 -9.68
C HIS A 13 27.07 31.65 -10.47
N ARG A 14 26.50 30.57 -11.00
CA ARG A 14 25.08 30.31 -10.83
C ARG A 14 24.97 29.08 -9.94
N CYS A 15 24.98 29.32 -8.63
CA CYS A 15 24.28 28.43 -7.71
C CYS A 15 22.80 28.67 -8.02
N GLY A 16 22.32 28.01 -9.07
CA GLY A 16 20.90 28.00 -9.39
C GLY A 16 20.22 27.12 -8.34
N ASP A 17 19.12 27.62 -7.81
CA ASP A 17 18.11 26.82 -7.13
C ASP A 17 17.60 25.71 -8.07
N GLU A 18 18.40 24.66 -8.30
CA GLU A 18 17.85 23.36 -8.64
C GLU A 18 17.20 22.83 -7.37
N LEU A 19 15.97 23.30 -7.13
CA LEU A 19 15.03 22.58 -6.30
C LEU A 19 15.04 21.13 -6.81
N ALA A 20 15.55 20.21 -5.98
CA ALA A 20 15.60 18.80 -6.31
C ALA A 20 14.19 18.36 -6.72
N HIS A 21 13.97 18.19 -8.02
CA HIS A 21 12.70 17.72 -8.53
C HIS A 21 12.55 16.26 -8.11
N PRO A 22 11.46 15.90 -7.41
CA PRO A 22 11.28 14.53 -6.96
C PRO A 22 11.24 13.60 -8.16
N VAL A 23 11.96 12.48 -8.05
CA VAL A 23 12.03 11.45 -9.09
C VAL A 23 10.66 10.80 -9.30
N ALA A 24 9.87 10.72 -8.24
CA ALA A 24 8.46 10.35 -8.26
C ALA A 24 7.74 10.89 -7.01
N ALA A 25 6.42 11.13 -7.13
CA ALA A 25 5.58 11.55 -6.01
C ALA A 25 4.35 10.62 -5.86
N LEU A 26 4.04 10.22 -4.63
CA LEU A 26 2.87 9.45 -4.27
C LEU A 26 2.16 10.17 -3.12
N SER A 27 0.84 10.33 -3.24
CA SER A 27 0.04 10.86 -2.13
C SER A 27 -0.89 9.77 -1.62
N GLY A 28 -1.10 9.73 -0.29
CA GLY A 28 -2.12 8.85 0.30
C GLY A 28 -3.52 9.17 -0.22
N LYS A 29 -3.76 10.43 -0.65
CA LYS A 29 -5.00 10.88 -1.26
C LYS A 29 -5.18 10.26 -2.66
N SER A 30 -4.20 10.37 -3.55
CA SER A 30 -4.27 9.82 -4.92
C SER A 30 -4.38 8.30 -4.92
N LEU A 31 -3.67 7.62 -4.01
CA LEU A 31 -3.81 6.17 -3.80
C LEU A 31 -5.26 5.83 -3.43
N SER A 32 -5.83 6.55 -2.47
CA SER A 32 -7.22 6.31 -2.03
C SER A 32 -8.23 6.64 -3.12
N GLU A 33 -8.07 7.75 -3.84
CA GLU A 33 -8.95 8.11 -4.96
C GLU A 33 -8.91 7.07 -6.09
N SER A 34 -7.72 6.51 -6.39
CA SER A 34 -7.57 5.44 -7.38
C SER A 34 -8.28 4.16 -6.93
N ILE A 35 -8.12 3.76 -5.66
CA ILE A 35 -8.86 2.64 -5.07
C ILE A 35 -10.37 2.90 -5.11
N ASP A 36 -10.82 4.08 -4.71
CA ASP A 36 -12.24 4.45 -4.66
C ASP A 36 -12.89 4.42 -6.05
N ARG A 37 -12.19 4.88 -7.09
CA ARG A 37 -12.67 4.75 -8.48
C ARG A 37 -12.84 3.29 -8.90
N ALA A 38 -11.89 2.43 -8.57
CA ALA A 38 -11.98 1.00 -8.87
C ALA A 38 -13.14 0.32 -8.13
N LEU A 39 -13.33 0.64 -6.85
CA LEU A 39 -14.46 0.13 -6.07
C LEU A 39 -15.79 0.71 -6.58
N SER A 40 -15.83 1.96 -7.01
CA SER A 40 -17.00 2.57 -7.66
C SER A 40 -17.37 1.84 -8.95
N CYS A 41 -16.37 1.43 -9.76
CA CYS A 41 -16.58 0.57 -10.93
C CYS A 41 -17.30 -0.73 -10.56
N LEU A 42 -16.87 -1.39 -9.49
CA LEU A 42 -17.53 -2.60 -8.99
C LEU A 42 -18.95 -2.30 -8.50
N ARG A 43 -19.17 -1.21 -7.75
CA ARG A 43 -20.52 -0.82 -7.28
C ARG A 43 -21.49 -0.62 -8.46
N VAL A 44 -21.08 0.11 -9.49
CA VAL A 44 -21.90 0.38 -10.69
C VAL A 44 -22.21 -0.91 -11.47
N ASN A 45 -21.27 -1.86 -11.49
CA ASN A 45 -21.40 -3.11 -12.22
C ASN A 45 -21.95 -4.27 -11.39
N PHE A 46 -22.39 -4.02 -10.16
CA PHE A 46 -23.03 -5.06 -9.35
C PHE A 46 -24.34 -5.52 -9.99
N ARG A 47 -24.58 -6.84 -9.98
CA ARG A 47 -25.81 -7.46 -10.48
C ARG A 47 -26.39 -8.39 -9.42
N SER A 48 -27.71 -8.43 -9.31
CA SER A 48 -28.41 -9.41 -8.48
C SER A 48 -29.75 -9.81 -9.11
N PRO A 49 -29.73 -10.56 -10.22
CA PRO A 49 -30.93 -11.23 -10.70
C PRO A 49 -31.31 -12.37 -9.73
N GLU A 50 -32.57 -12.79 -9.75
CA GLU A 50 -33.14 -13.75 -8.78
C GLU A 50 -32.21 -14.95 -8.50
N GLY A 51 -31.89 -15.15 -7.22
CA GLY A 51 -31.04 -16.25 -6.75
C GLY A 51 -29.53 -16.07 -6.95
N THR A 52 -29.06 -14.94 -7.51
CA THR A 52 -27.63 -14.67 -7.70
C THR A 52 -27.26 -13.24 -7.28
N ALA A 53 -25.99 -13.02 -6.94
CA ALA A 53 -25.51 -11.70 -6.54
C ALA A 53 -23.99 -11.56 -6.77
N GLY A 54 -23.55 -10.49 -7.43
CA GLY A 54 -22.14 -10.20 -7.65
C GLY A 54 -21.80 -9.73 -9.04
N TRP A 55 -20.69 -10.25 -9.56
CA TRP A 55 -20.07 -9.86 -10.82
C TRP A 55 -19.75 -11.09 -11.64
N TYR A 56 -19.56 -10.91 -12.95
CA TYR A 56 -18.96 -11.91 -13.82
C TYR A 56 -17.53 -11.50 -14.22
N HIS A 57 -16.83 -12.35 -14.98
CA HIS A 57 -15.46 -12.05 -15.39
C HIS A 57 -15.36 -10.75 -16.20
N PHE A 58 -16.39 -10.45 -16.99
CA PHE A 58 -16.62 -9.15 -17.63
C PHE A 58 -17.78 -8.48 -16.90
N LEU A 59 -17.57 -7.23 -16.50
CA LEU A 59 -18.45 -6.53 -15.57
C LEU A 59 -19.79 -6.11 -16.20
N ASP A 60 -19.88 -6.14 -17.53
CA ASP A 60 -21.09 -5.87 -18.29
C ASP A 60 -22.07 -7.06 -18.35
N ASP A 61 -21.64 -8.29 -18.03
CA ASP A 61 -22.52 -9.46 -18.05
C ASP A 61 -23.58 -9.35 -16.95
N PRO A 62 -24.87 -9.54 -17.28
CA PRO A 62 -25.95 -9.41 -16.30
C PRO A 62 -25.99 -10.55 -15.29
N ASN A 63 -25.28 -11.65 -15.52
CA ASN A 63 -25.36 -12.86 -14.72
C ASN A 63 -24.08 -13.02 -13.88
N PRO A 64 -24.15 -12.86 -12.55
CA PRO A 64 -23.01 -13.09 -11.66
C PRO A 64 -22.39 -14.49 -11.80
N GLY A 65 -21.07 -14.58 -11.58
CA GLY A 65 -20.31 -15.82 -11.48
C GLY A 65 -19.66 -15.95 -10.11
N ILE A 66 -19.48 -17.19 -9.64
CA ILE A 66 -18.99 -17.49 -8.28
C ILE A 66 -17.62 -16.83 -8.01
N THR A 67 -16.62 -17.16 -8.82
CA THR A 67 -15.25 -16.69 -8.60
C THR A 67 -15.14 -15.17 -8.70
N ALA A 68 -15.78 -14.56 -9.70
CA ALA A 68 -15.76 -13.11 -9.87
C ALA A 68 -16.45 -12.38 -8.71
N SER A 69 -17.53 -12.97 -8.16
CA SER A 69 -18.24 -12.43 -7.00
C SER A 69 -17.40 -12.52 -5.72
N ALA A 70 -16.72 -13.65 -5.51
CA ALA A 70 -15.78 -13.84 -4.41
C ALA A 70 -14.60 -12.87 -4.51
N VAL A 71 -13.99 -12.70 -5.70
CA VAL A 71 -12.89 -11.75 -5.94
C VAL A 71 -13.35 -10.31 -5.74
N GLY A 72 -14.57 -9.95 -6.14
CA GLY A 72 -15.13 -8.63 -5.86
C GLY A 72 -15.23 -8.35 -4.37
N LEU A 73 -15.81 -9.26 -3.58
CA LEU A 73 -15.89 -9.14 -2.12
C LEU A 73 -14.49 -9.05 -1.48
N PHE A 74 -13.55 -9.90 -1.93
CA PHE A 74 -12.15 -9.85 -1.53
C PHE A 74 -11.49 -8.51 -1.86
N THR A 75 -11.83 -7.88 -2.99
CA THR A 75 -11.28 -6.60 -3.44
C THR A 75 -11.68 -5.45 -2.52
N PHE A 76 -12.95 -5.41 -2.09
CA PHE A 76 -13.42 -4.44 -1.09
C PHE A 76 -12.66 -4.63 0.24
N ARG A 77 -12.51 -5.88 0.69
CA ARG A 77 -11.79 -6.22 1.91
C ARG A 77 -10.35 -5.71 1.92
N ILE A 78 -9.55 -6.04 0.90
CA ILE A 78 -8.14 -5.63 0.85
C ILE A 78 -8.00 -4.10 0.75
N ALA A 79 -9.02 -3.41 0.23
CA ALA A 79 -9.09 -1.96 0.23
C ALA A 79 -9.49 -1.36 1.60
N GLY A 80 -9.86 -2.18 2.58
CA GLY A 80 -10.35 -1.76 3.89
C GLY A 80 -11.75 -1.14 3.83
N GLN A 81 -12.57 -1.53 2.85
CA GLN A 81 -13.96 -1.06 2.71
C GLN A 81 -14.92 -2.25 2.78
N GLU A 82 -16.08 -2.05 3.39
CA GLU A 82 -17.18 -3.00 3.33
C GLU A 82 -18.05 -2.67 2.10
N PHE A 83 -18.47 -3.70 1.36
CA PHE A 83 -19.45 -3.54 0.29
C PHE A 83 -20.86 -3.58 0.87
N GLU A 84 -21.69 -2.64 0.45
CA GLU A 84 -22.99 -2.38 1.08
C GLU A 84 -23.98 -3.56 0.91
N ARG A 85 -23.82 -4.36 -0.15
CA ARG A 85 -24.65 -5.54 -0.45
C ARG A 85 -23.88 -6.86 -0.24
N ALA A 86 -22.87 -6.86 0.65
CA ALA A 86 -22.03 -8.03 0.91
C ALA A 86 -22.85 -9.26 1.34
N ASP A 87 -23.91 -9.08 2.12
CA ASP A 87 -24.75 -10.20 2.59
C ASP A 87 -25.45 -10.95 1.46
N GLU A 88 -25.82 -10.27 0.37
CA GLU A 88 -26.41 -10.91 -0.82
C GLU A 88 -25.39 -11.79 -1.54
N ILE A 89 -24.15 -11.29 -1.70
CA ILE A 89 -23.05 -12.06 -2.29
C ILE A 89 -22.73 -13.26 -1.41
N ILE A 90 -22.63 -13.05 -0.11
CA ILE A 90 -22.34 -14.10 0.85
C ILE A 90 -23.41 -15.19 0.77
N LYS A 91 -24.69 -14.81 0.79
CA LYS A 91 -25.80 -15.76 0.63
C LYS A 91 -25.69 -16.53 -0.68
N TYR A 92 -25.46 -15.83 -1.80
CA TYR A 92 -25.28 -16.46 -3.10
C TYR A 92 -24.11 -17.48 -3.10
N LEU A 93 -22.95 -17.12 -2.55
CA LEU A 93 -21.81 -18.03 -2.47
C LEU A 93 -22.14 -19.25 -1.60
N VAL A 94 -22.80 -19.08 -0.46
CA VAL A 94 -23.21 -20.18 0.42
C VAL A 94 -24.21 -21.10 -0.27
N ASP A 95 -25.25 -20.54 -0.90
CA ASP A 95 -26.32 -21.30 -1.57
C ASP A 95 -25.82 -22.09 -2.80
N GLN A 96 -24.67 -21.70 -3.36
CA GLN A 96 -24.06 -22.33 -4.55
C GLN A 96 -22.95 -23.33 -4.23
N GLN A 97 -22.69 -23.60 -2.95
CA GLN A 97 -21.73 -24.64 -2.60
C GLN A 97 -22.29 -26.01 -3.01
N ILE A 98 -21.49 -26.76 -3.76
CA ILE A 98 -21.79 -28.14 -4.12
C ILE A 98 -21.23 -29.01 -3.02
N VAL A 99 -22.13 -29.58 -2.22
CA VAL A 99 -21.79 -30.45 -1.09
C VAL A 99 -21.97 -31.90 -1.52
N ASP A 100 -21.00 -32.74 -1.15
CA ASP A 100 -21.10 -34.18 -1.33
C ASP A 100 -22.37 -34.73 -0.62
N PRO A 101 -23.23 -35.52 -1.29
CA PRO A 101 -24.42 -36.14 -0.70
C PRO A 101 -24.17 -36.90 0.61
N ASP A 102 -22.97 -37.43 0.82
CA ASP A 102 -22.60 -38.16 2.03
C ASP A 102 -22.20 -37.25 3.22
N GLY A 103 -22.42 -35.93 3.10
CA GLY A 103 -22.06 -34.94 4.12
C GLY A 103 -20.57 -34.57 4.13
N GLY A 104 -19.90 -34.83 2.99
CA GLY A 104 -18.47 -34.62 2.77
C GLY A 104 -18.06 -33.17 2.55
N ALA A 105 -16.90 -32.98 1.91
CA ALA A 105 -16.40 -31.67 1.52
C ALA A 105 -17.35 -30.91 0.57
N GLY A 106 -17.25 -29.57 0.58
CA GLY A 106 -18.09 -28.71 -0.25
C GLY A 106 -17.27 -27.74 -1.09
N GLY A 107 -17.37 -27.82 -2.41
CA GLY A 107 -16.60 -26.99 -3.33
C GLY A 107 -17.47 -26.08 -4.20
N TRP A 108 -16.83 -25.24 -5.00
CA TRP A 108 -17.51 -24.34 -5.93
C TRP A 108 -17.10 -24.58 -7.38
N ALA A 109 -18.11 -24.59 -8.24
CA ALA A 109 -17.96 -24.69 -9.68
C ALA A 109 -18.03 -23.31 -10.35
N VAL A 110 -17.57 -23.25 -11.60
CA VAL A 110 -17.85 -22.14 -12.51
C VAL A 110 -18.70 -22.66 -13.67
N ARG A 111 -19.28 -21.76 -14.47
CA ARG A 111 -20.16 -22.15 -15.58
C ARG A 111 -19.50 -23.12 -16.56
N THR A 112 -18.20 -22.95 -16.79
CA THR A 112 -17.42 -23.77 -17.74
C THR A 112 -17.04 -25.13 -17.19
N THR A 113 -17.23 -25.40 -15.90
CA THR A 113 -16.92 -26.70 -15.28
C THR A 113 -18.15 -27.59 -15.15
N ASN A 114 -19.27 -27.27 -15.80
CA ASN A 114 -20.48 -28.10 -15.82
C ASN A 114 -20.94 -28.59 -14.43
N GLY A 115 -20.81 -27.74 -13.40
CA GLY A 115 -21.19 -28.10 -12.03
C GLY A 115 -20.16 -28.93 -11.27
N PHE A 116 -18.99 -29.22 -11.84
CA PHE A 116 -17.88 -29.83 -11.12
C PHE A 116 -17.09 -28.76 -10.34
N PRO A 117 -16.93 -28.91 -9.01
CA PRO A 117 -16.12 -28.00 -8.22
C PRO A 117 -14.65 -28.02 -8.61
N ILE A 118 -14.03 -26.85 -8.69
CA ILE A 118 -12.60 -26.69 -9.01
C ILE A 118 -11.87 -25.98 -7.87
N ILE A 119 -10.56 -26.25 -7.80
CA ILE A 119 -9.69 -25.71 -6.75
C ILE A 119 -9.64 -24.18 -6.75
N GLU A 120 -9.43 -23.54 -7.89
CA GLU A 120 -9.25 -22.09 -7.95
C GLU A 120 -10.52 -21.32 -7.57
N ALA A 121 -11.70 -21.80 -7.96
CA ALA A 121 -12.96 -21.20 -7.54
C ALA A 121 -13.17 -21.37 -6.04
N THR A 122 -12.94 -22.59 -5.53
CA THR A 122 -13.08 -22.89 -4.10
C THR A 122 -12.12 -22.06 -3.25
N ALA A 123 -10.86 -21.94 -3.66
CA ALA A 123 -9.86 -21.15 -2.93
C ALA A 123 -10.23 -19.65 -2.90
N TRP A 124 -10.72 -19.08 -4.01
CA TRP A 124 -11.20 -17.70 -4.01
C TRP A 124 -12.42 -17.48 -3.10
N VAL A 125 -13.37 -18.42 -3.08
CA VAL A 125 -14.53 -18.34 -2.18
C VAL A 125 -14.10 -18.47 -0.72
N VAL A 126 -13.23 -19.44 -0.38
CA VAL A 126 -12.67 -19.58 0.97
C VAL A 126 -11.95 -18.31 1.41
N ARG A 127 -11.16 -17.68 0.53
CA ARG A 127 -10.54 -16.37 0.80
C ARG A 127 -11.58 -15.28 1.03
N ALA A 128 -12.60 -15.19 0.20
CA ALA A 128 -13.63 -14.15 0.34
C ALA A 128 -14.42 -14.29 1.65
N LEU A 129 -14.72 -15.53 2.06
CA LEU A 129 -15.50 -15.82 3.27
C LEU A 129 -14.66 -15.84 4.56
N SER A 130 -13.33 -15.72 4.49
CA SER A 130 -12.46 -15.88 5.65
C SER A 130 -12.69 -14.81 6.75
N PRO A 131 -12.51 -15.15 8.04
CA PRO A 131 -12.83 -14.28 9.18
C PRO A 131 -12.19 -12.90 9.19
N PRO A 132 -10.91 -12.69 8.77
CA PRO A 132 -10.32 -11.35 8.68
C PRO A 132 -11.09 -10.40 7.74
N GLY A 133 -11.99 -10.94 6.90
CA GLY A 133 -12.78 -10.16 5.94
C GLY A 133 -14.20 -9.83 6.36
N THR A 134 -14.94 -10.79 6.93
CA THR A 134 -16.36 -10.57 7.23
C THR A 134 -16.66 -10.57 8.71
N GLY A 135 -15.90 -11.29 9.55
CA GLY A 135 -16.27 -11.61 10.94
C GLY A 135 -17.61 -12.36 11.11
N ARG A 136 -18.54 -12.23 10.15
CA ARG A 136 -19.92 -12.72 10.12
C ARG A 136 -20.03 -14.21 9.84
N LEU A 137 -19.06 -14.80 9.14
CA LEU A 137 -19.05 -16.21 8.76
C LEU A 137 -17.87 -17.01 9.31
N ALA A 138 -17.16 -16.46 10.31
CA ALA A 138 -16.21 -17.23 11.07
C ALA A 138 -16.93 -18.46 11.63
N ALA A 139 -16.58 -19.66 11.13
CA ALA A 139 -17.24 -20.92 11.43
C ALA A 139 -18.61 -21.18 10.77
N SER A 140 -18.89 -20.67 9.57
CA SER A 140 -19.99 -21.20 8.74
C SER A 140 -19.69 -22.62 8.23
N ASP A 141 -20.74 -23.44 8.06
CA ASP A 141 -20.60 -24.78 7.45
C ASP A 141 -20.02 -24.70 6.05
N ALA A 142 -20.39 -23.67 5.29
CA ALA A 142 -19.87 -23.48 3.94
C ALA A 142 -18.35 -23.26 3.93
N LEU A 143 -17.83 -22.37 4.79
CA LEU A 143 -16.39 -22.15 4.91
C LEU A 143 -15.67 -23.45 5.33
N ARG A 144 -16.22 -24.20 6.30
CA ARG A 144 -15.66 -25.50 6.71
C ARG A 144 -15.66 -26.52 5.56
N GLY A 145 -16.76 -26.59 4.80
CA GLY A 145 -16.87 -27.45 3.62
C GLY A 145 -15.82 -27.12 2.57
N GLY A 146 -15.59 -25.82 2.32
CA GLY A 146 -14.56 -25.33 1.40
C GLY A 146 -13.15 -25.68 1.85
N VAL A 147 -12.83 -25.46 3.13
CA VAL A 147 -11.53 -25.83 3.69
C VAL A 147 -11.28 -27.33 3.57
N ARG A 148 -12.28 -28.15 3.90
CA ARG A 148 -12.21 -29.62 3.76
C ARG A 148 -12.04 -30.04 2.30
N PHE A 149 -12.71 -29.37 1.37
CA PHE A 149 -12.53 -29.62 -0.06
C PHE A 149 -11.10 -29.39 -0.50
N LEU A 150 -10.48 -28.27 -0.08
CA LEU A 150 -9.08 -28.00 -0.39
C LEU A 150 -8.14 -29.03 0.25
N GLU A 151 -8.41 -29.46 1.48
CA GLU A 151 -7.63 -30.50 2.17
C GLU A 151 -7.71 -31.86 1.46
N GLU A 152 -8.93 -32.34 1.16
CA GLU A 152 -9.15 -33.65 0.52
C GLU A 152 -8.65 -33.70 -0.93
N ASN A 153 -8.57 -32.54 -1.61
CA ASN A 153 -8.08 -32.44 -2.99
C ASN A 153 -6.62 -31.99 -3.07
N GLN A 154 -5.86 -31.93 -1.97
CA GLN A 154 -4.41 -31.79 -2.03
C GLN A 154 -3.79 -33.04 -2.65
N ASN A 155 -2.94 -32.85 -3.66
CA ASN A 155 -2.27 -33.95 -4.32
C ASN A 155 -1.27 -34.65 -3.38
N THR A 156 -0.93 -35.89 -3.72
CA THR A 156 0.09 -36.67 -2.98
C THR A 156 1.48 -36.05 -3.04
N ASP A 157 1.75 -35.19 -4.02
CA ASP A 157 2.97 -34.39 -4.10
C ASP A 157 2.95 -33.17 -3.18
N PHE A 158 1.81 -32.88 -2.53
CA PHE A 158 1.54 -31.74 -1.64
C PHE A 158 1.12 -30.43 -2.31
N GLY A 159 0.99 -30.40 -3.64
CA GLY A 159 0.48 -29.23 -4.36
C GLY A 159 -1.00 -29.36 -4.74
N TRP A 160 -1.48 -28.42 -5.54
CA TRP A 160 -2.80 -28.47 -6.17
C TRP A 160 -2.75 -28.12 -7.66
N ALA A 161 -3.75 -28.61 -8.38
CA ALA A 161 -4.14 -28.23 -9.74
C ALA A 161 -5.64 -27.89 -9.75
N SER A 162 -6.30 -27.77 -10.90
CA SER A 162 -7.75 -27.51 -10.93
C SER A 162 -8.57 -28.68 -10.36
N TYR A 163 -8.10 -29.93 -10.56
CA TYR A 163 -8.64 -31.15 -9.96
C TYR A 163 -7.54 -32.01 -9.33
N ALA A 164 -7.90 -32.82 -8.34
CA ALA A 164 -6.98 -33.78 -7.72
C ALA A 164 -6.44 -34.80 -8.74
N GLY A 165 -5.18 -35.19 -8.57
CA GLY A 165 -4.44 -36.11 -9.44
C GLY A 165 -3.81 -35.46 -10.67
N GLN A 166 -4.15 -34.21 -11.00
CA GLN A 166 -3.48 -33.46 -12.07
C GLN A 166 -2.13 -32.89 -11.60
N PRO A 167 -1.19 -32.59 -12.51
CA PRO A 167 0.09 -32.00 -12.14
C PRO A 167 -0.08 -30.68 -11.37
N SER A 168 0.46 -30.65 -10.15
CA SER A 168 0.39 -29.48 -9.28
C SER A 168 1.04 -28.25 -9.92
N ARG A 169 0.39 -27.10 -9.76
CA ARG A 169 0.81 -25.81 -10.35
C ARG A 169 1.11 -24.79 -9.26
N VAL A 170 2.04 -23.87 -9.55
CA VAL A 170 2.45 -22.84 -8.59
C VAL A 170 1.31 -21.88 -8.26
N PHE A 171 0.54 -21.43 -9.24
CA PHE A 171 -0.60 -20.53 -9.01
C PHE A 171 -1.65 -21.14 -8.07
N HIS A 172 -2.08 -22.37 -8.36
CA HIS A 172 -3.10 -23.09 -7.58
C HIS A 172 -2.60 -23.36 -6.16
N THR A 173 -1.38 -23.87 -6.03
CA THR A 173 -0.80 -24.18 -4.71
C THR A 173 -0.62 -22.94 -3.85
N ALA A 174 -0.12 -21.84 -4.43
CA ALA A 174 0.00 -20.57 -3.71
C ALA A 174 -1.36 -19.97 -3.33
N LEU A 175 -2.37 -20.07 -4.21
CA LEU A 175 -3.72 -19.58 -3.94
C LEU A 175 -4.41 -20.37 -2.82
N CYS A 176 -4.32 -21.70 -2.83
CA CYS A 176 -4.83 -22.56 -1.76
C CYS A 176 -4.13 -22.30 -0.44
N MET A 177 -2.80 -22.17 -0.46
CA MET A 177 -2.02 -21.86 0.74
C MET A 177 -2.45 -20.53 1.35
N LEU A 178 -2.61 -19.47 0.55
CA LEU A 178 -3.14 -18.18 1.00
C LEU A 178 -4.57 -18.31 1.56
N ALA A 179 -5.43 -19.09 0.91
CA ALA A 179 -6.80 -19.32 1.39
C ALA A 179 -6.83 -19.96 2.78
N LEU A 180 -6.06 -21.04 2.95
CA LEU A 180 -5.98 -21.78 4.20
C LEU A 180 -5.31 -20.96 5.32
N GLN A 181 -4.26 -20.18 5.00
CA GLN A 181 -3.65 -19.26 5.97
C GLN A 181 -4.64 -18.20 6.47
N GLU A 182 -5.39 -17.57 5.56
CA GLU A 182 -6.34 -16.51 5.91
C GLU A 182 -7.54 -17.01 6.73
N CYS A 183 -7.99 -18.25 6.53
CA CYS A 183 -9.13 -18.80 7.24
C CYS A 183 -8.76 -19.65 8.48
N GLY A 184 -7.47 -19.87 8.74
CA GLY A 184 -7.01 -20.74 9.83
C GLY A 184 -7.22 -22.23 9.55
N GLY A 185 -7.00 -22.65 8.30
CA GLY A 185 -7.08 -24.04 7.86
C GLY A 185 -6.03 -24.97 8.50
N PRO A 186 -6.09 -26.28 8.23
CA PRO A 186 -5.27 -27.28 8.89
C PRO A 186 -3.76 -27.01 8.70
N PRO A 187 -2.97 -26.90 9.79
CA PRO A 187 -1.54 -26.57 9.69
C PRO A 187 -0.73 -27.56 8.83
N HIS A 188 -1.07 -28.84 8.87
CA HIS A 188 -0.36 -29.87 8.11
C HIS A 188 -0.54 -29.71 6.59
N VAL A 189 -1.72 -29.29 6.13
CA VAL A 189 -2.01 -29.02 4.71
C VAL A 189 -1.23 -27.80 4.22
N ILE A 190 -1.16 -26.76 5.06
CA ILE A 190 -0.37 -25.54 4.79
C ILE A 190 1.14 -25.87 4.76
N ASP A 191 1.62 -26.70 5.69
CA ASP A 191 3.02 -27.13 5.73
C ASP A 191 3.41 -27.99 4.53
N ASN A 192 2.49 -28.82 4.04
CA ASN A 192 2.63 -29.58 2.81
C ASN A 192 2.75 -28.63 1.60
N ALA A 193 1.84 -27.66 1.47
CA ALA A 193 1.89 -26.62 0.44
C ALA A 193 3.22 -25.85 0.44
N LYS A 194 3.68 -25.47 1.64
CA LYS A 194 4.97 -24.80 1.86
C LYS A 194 6.13 -25.65 1.34
N LYS A 195 6.17 -26.94 1.70
CA LYS A 195 7.22 -27.86 1.24
C LYS A 195 7.21 -27.97 -0.29
N TRP A 196 6.03 -28.10 -0.89
CA TRP A 196 5.89 -28.19 -2.34
C TRP A 196 6.39 -26.91 -3.02
N LEU A 197 5.95 -25.73 -2.58
CA LEU A 197 6.39 -24.46 -3.16
C LEU A 197 7.90 -24.26 -3.03
N ILE A 198 8.50 -24.57 -1.88
CA ILE A 198 9.96 -24.51 -1.72
C ILE A 198 10.65 -25.46 -2.70
N GLY A 199 10.15 -26.70 -2.83
CA GLY A 199 10.70 -27.69 -3.77
C GLY A 199 10.48 -27.36 -5.24
N ALA A 200 9.43 -26.59 -5.57
CA ALA A 200 9.10 -26.17 -6.93
C ALA A 200 9.92 -24.97 -7.41
N GLN A 201 10.72 -24.35 -6.55
CA GLN A 201 11.63 -23.27 -6.96
C GLN A 201 12.62 -23.78 -8.01
N SER A 202 12.90 -22.96 -9.02
CA SER A 202 13.86 -23.31 -10.07
C SER A 202 15.25 -23.60 -9.47
N PRO A 203 15.96 -24.64 -9.94
CA PRO A 203 17.34 -24.88 -9.52
C PRO A 203 18.31 -23.80 -10.06
N ASP A 204 17.93 -23.11 -11.14
CA ASP A 204 18.78 -22.17 -11.86
C ASP A 204 18.51 -20.69 -11.50
N ALA A 205 17.43 -20.41 -10.77
CA ALA A 205 17.03 -19.06 -10.41
C ALA A 205 16.27 -19.04 -9.07
N PRO A 206 16.34 -17.94 -8.29
CA PRO A 206 15.54 -17.76 -7.07
C PRO A 206 14.07 -17.42 -7.42
N ALA A 207 13.44 -18.22 -8.28
CA ALA A 207 12.18 -17.88 -8.94
C ALA A 207 11.36 -19.12 -9.32
N TRP A 208 10.10 -18.92 -9.69
CA TRP A 208 9.14 -20.00 -9.99
C TRP A 208 8.53 -19.85 -11.39
N GLY A 209 8.35 -20.98 -12.07
CA GLY A 209 7.52 -21.12 -13.26
C GLY A 209 6.11 -21.64 -12.93
N PRO A 210 5.25 -21.88 -13.93
CA PRO A 210 3.92 -22.46 -13.72
C PRO A 210 3.95 -23.86 -13.11
N LEU A 211 4.97 -24.64 -13.47
CA LEU A 211 5.22 -26.00 -13.02
C LEU A 211 6.68 -26.12 -12.55
N PRO A 212 7.02 -27.10 -11.68
CA PRO A 212 8.41 -27.43 -11.40
C PRO A 212 9.19 -27.70 -12.70
N GLY A 213 10.37 -27.09 -12.82
CA GLY A 213 11.23 -27.20 -14.01
C GLY A 213 10.83 -26.33 -15.21
N ALA A 214 9.66 -25.68 -15.18
CA ALA A 214 9.31 -24.70 -16.21
C ALA A 214 10.11 -23.39 -16.03
N PRO A 215 10.35 -22.63 -17.13
CA PRO A 215 11.00 -21.34 -17.04
C PRO A 215 10.30 -20.41 -16.04
N PRO A 216 11.06 -19.71 -15.15
CA PRO A 216 10.46 -18.80 -14.20
C PRO A 216 9.75 -17.62 -14.86
N THR A 217 8.68 -17.16 -14.21
CA THR A 217 7.86 -16.03 -14.66
C THR A 217 7.64 -15.05 -13.51
N LEU A 218 7.41 -13.78 -13.83
CA LEU A 218 7.14 -12.75 -12.83
C LEU A 218 5.90 -13.09 -12.01
N LEU A 219 4.84 -13.57 -12.67
CA LEU A 219 3.59 -13.94 -12.01
C LEU A 219 3.77 -15.03 -10.95
N HIS A 220 4.29 -16.20 -11.35
CA HIS A 220 4.37 -17.37 -10.47
C HIS A 220 5.34 -17.13 -9.32
N THR A 221 6.45 -16.44 -9.61
CA THR A 221 7.41 -16.00 -8.58
C THR A 221 6.75 -15.08 -7.56
N SER A 222 5.91 -14.13 -8.01
CA SER A 222 5.22 -13.20 -7.13
C SER A 222 4.16 -13.90 -6.27
N PHE A 223 3.38 -14.82 -6.82
CA PHE A 223 2.41 -15.61 -6.05
C PHE A 223 3.09 -16.52 -5.02
N ALA A 224 4.15 -17.22 -5.41
CA ALA A 224 4.91 -18.08 -4.50
C ALA A 224 5.53 -17.26 -3.36
N LEU A 225 6.16 -16.12 -3.67
CA LEU A 225 6.71 -15.23 -2.65
C LEU A 225 5.62 -14.68 -1.73
N LEU A 226 4.48 -14.26 -2.29
CA LEU A 226 3.36 -13.74 -1.51
C LEU A 226 2.83 -14.79 -0.52
N ALA A 227 2.63 -16.04 -0.95
CA ALA A 227 2.14 -17.12 -0.09
C ALA A 227 3.16 -17.53 0.99
N LEU A 228 4.43 -17.64 0.62
CA LEU A 228 5.49 -18.05 1.53
C LEU A 228 5.84 -16.96 2.55
N SER A 229 5.79 -15.68 2.17
CA SER A 229 6.10 -14.55 3.07
C SER A 229 5.08 -14.36 4.20
N GLN A 230 3.87 -14.93 4.09
CA GLN A 230 2.90 -14.91 5.19
C GLN A 230 3.28 -15.85 6.35
N LEU A 231 4.20 -16.79 6.13
CA LEU A 231 4.67 -17.71 7.17
C LEU A 231 6.05 -17.31 7.65
N GLU A 232 6.13 -16.95 8.93
CA GLU A 232 7.40 -16.66 9.57
C GLU A 232 8.36 -17.86 9.44
N GLY A 233 9.56 -17.59 8.94
CA GLY A 233 10.61 -18.60 8.76
C GLY A 233 10.40 -19.58 7.61
N ALA A 234 9.35 -19.45 6.78
CA ALA A 234 9.17 -20.35 5.63
C ALA A 234 10.27 -20.22 4.57
N LEU A 235 10.76 -19.00 4.35
CA LEU A 235 11.93 -18.73 3.52
C LEU A 235 13.08 -18.16 4.35
N SER A 236 14.31 -18.52 3.99
CA SER A 236 15.49 -17.88 4.57
C SER A 236 15.56 -16.41 4.13
N VAL A 237 16.15 -15.55 4.95
CA VAL A 237 16.38 -14.13 4.61
C VAL A 237 17.10 -13.98 3.27
N ASN A 238 18.07 -14.86 2.99
CA ASN A 238 18.82 -14.88 1.73
C ASN A 238 17.93 -15.27 0.55
N THR A 239 17.04 -16.26 0.71
CA THR A 239 16.10 -16.65 -0.35
C THR A 239 15.11 -15.54 -0.64
N ILE A 240 14.58 -14.88 0.40
CA ILE A 240 13.71 -13.70 0.26
C ILE A 240 14.44 -12.62 -0.53
N SER A 241 15.64 -12.20 -0.09
CA SER A 241 16.42 -11.16 -0.77
C SER A 241 16.66 -11.48 -2.24
N LYS A 242 17.13 -12.68 -2.56
CA LYS A 242 17.40 -13.09 -3.96
C LYS A 242 16.13 -13.11 -4.81
N THR A 243 15.02 -13.55 -4.23
CA THR A 243 13.73 -13.58 -4.94
C THR A 243 13.22 -12.16 -5.16
N THR A 244 13.30 -11.29 -4.15
CA THR A 244 12.88 -9.88 -4.27
C THR A 244 13.73 -9.13 -5.28
N ASP A 245 15.05 -9.38 -5.32
CA ASP A 245 15.95 -8.79 -6.30
C ASP A 245 15.58 -9.25 -7.72
N TRP A 246 15.34 -10.56 -7.91
CA TRP A 246 14.92 -11.12 -9.19
C TRP A 246 13.61 -10.51 -9.72
N ILE A 247 12.63 -10.30 -8.83
CA ILE A 247 11.36 -9.62 -9.16
C ILE A 247 11.62 -8.15 -9.50
N LEU A 248 12.40 -7.44 -8.67
CA LEU A 248 12.70 -6.02 -8.89
C LEU A 248 13.44 -5.81 -10.22
N GLU A 249 14.36 -6.68 -10.62
CA GLU A 249 15.03 -6.62 -11.92
C GLU A 249 14.04 -6.66 -13.09
N ARG A 250 12.95 -7.41 -12.97
CA ARG A 250 11.94 -7.64 -14.04
C ARG A 250 10.70 -6.77 -13.93
N LEU A 251 10.50 -6.09 -12.81
CA LEU A 251 9.39 -5.17 -12.63
C LEU A 251 9.65 -3.91 -13.46
N GLU A 252 8.81 -3.72 -14.48
CA GLU A 252 8.83 -2.56 -15.37
C GLU A 252 7.59 -1.69 -15.14
N ALA A 253 7.80 -0.41 -14.86
CA ALA A 253 6.71 0.49 -14.49
C ALA A 253 5.83 0.81 -15.70
N GLY A 254 4.53 0.50 -15.62
CA GLY A 254 3.58 0.66 -16.71
C GLY A 254 3.41 -0.58 -17.59
N GLU A 255 4.29 -1.59 -17.44
CA GLU A 255 4.07 -2.91 -18.01
C GLU A 255 3.40 -3.81 -16.96
N HIS A 256 2.06 -3.80 -16.96
CA HIS A 256 1.28 -4.51 -15.93
C HIS A 256 1.18 -6.02 -16.16
N VAL A 257 1.47 -6.46 -17.38
CA VAL A 257 1.44 -7.87 -17.79
C VAL A 257 2.79 -8.30 -18.30
N GLU A 258 3.18 -9.53 -17.97
CA GLU A 258 4.34 -10.16 -18.57
C GLU A 258 3.88 -10.86 -19.86
N ARG A 259 4.45 -10.52 -21.02
CA ARG A 259 3.97 -11.00 -22.32
C ARG A 259 3.92 -12.53 -22.42
N SER A 260 4.88 -13.22 -21.80
CA SER A 260 4.97 -14.69 -21.81
C SER A 260 3.98 -15.38 -20.87
N SER A 261 3.37 -14.66 -19.92
CA SER A 261 2.49 -15.22 -18.88
C SER A 261 1.21 -14.40 -18.67
N THR A 262 0.87 -13.53 -19.63
CA THR A 262 -0.31 -12.64 -19.56
C THR A 262 -1.60 -13.44 -19.39
N VAL A 263 -1.63 -14.64 -19.98
CA VAL A 263 -2.70 -15.61 -19.79
C VAL A 263 -2.05 -16.97 -19.59
N GLU A 264 -2.41 -17.65 -18.51
CA GLU A 264 -2.09 -19.05 -18.32
C GLU A 264 -3.19 -19.89 -18.97
N GLU A 265 -2.82 -20.64 -20.01
CA GLU A 265 -3.73 -21.55 -20.72
C GLU A 265 -3.29 -22.99 -20.48
N PHE A 266 -4.22 -23.84 -20.06
CA PHE A 266 -3.97 -25.27 -19.91
C PHE A 266 -5.26 -26.07 -20.01
N ASP A 267 -5.11 -27.30 -20.49
CA ASP A 267 -6.21 -28.25 -20.59
C ASP A 267 -6.52 -28.85 -19.22
N VAL A 268 -7.80 -28.83 -18.86
CA VAL A 268 -8.30 -29.38 -17.62
C VAL A 268 -9.20 -30.57 -17.93
N PRO A 269 -8.66 -31.80 -17.91
CA PRO A 269 -9.48 -32.99 -18.05
C PRO A 269 -10.34 -33.19 -16.80
N TYR A 270 -11.61 -33.54 -16.99
CA TYR A 270 -12.54 -33.91 -15.93
C TYR A 270 -13.42 -35.09 -16.34
N PRO A 271 -13.84 -35.94 -15.39
CA PRO A 271 -14.75 -37.04 -15.65
C PRO A 271 -16.17 -36.52 -15.87
N ASP A 272 -16.81 -36.94 -16.95
CA ASP A 272 -18.22 -36.68 -17.28
C ASP A 272 -18.91 -37.99 -17.68
N GLY A 273 -19.42 -38.70 -16.67
CA GLY A 273 -19.91 -40.07 -16.82
C GLY A 273 -18.79 -41.02 -17.27
N ASP A 274 -19.03 -41.77 -18.34
CA ASP A 274 -18.05 -42.70 -18.93
C ASP A 274 -17.03 -42.00 -19.87
N ARG A 275 -17.11 -40.67 -20.02
CA ARG A 275 -16.24 -39.90 -20.93
C ARG A 275 -15.31 -38.98 -20.15
N GLN A 276 -14.11 -38.77 -20.72
CA GLN A 276 -13.21 -37.73 -20.27
C GLN A 276 -13.41 -36.51 -21.16
N THR A 277 -13.91 -35.42 -20.57
CA THR A 277 -14.06 -34.13 -21.26
C THR A 277 -12.92 -33.21 -20.83
N VAL A 278 -12.54 -32.28 -21.70
CA VAL A 278 -11.51 -31.28 -21.45
C VAL A 278 -12.11 -29.91 -21.66
N PHE A 279 -11.93 -29.01 -20.70
CA PHE A 279 -12.10 -27.58 -20.96
C PHE A 279 -10.73 -26.90 -20.90
N GLN A 280 -10.54 -25.89 -21.75
CA GLN A 280 -9.34 -25.06 -21.71
C GLN A 280 -9.53 -23.99 -20.64
N ASN A 281 -8.71 -24.01 -19.60
CA ASN A 281 -8.69 -22.94 -18.62
C ASN A 281 -7.87 -21.77 -19.16
N VAL A 282 -8.35 -20.55 -18.93
CA VAL A 282 -7.78 -19.32 -19.48
C VAL A 282 -7.76 -18.28 -18.35
N LEU A 283 -6.62 -18.16 -17.68
CA LEU A 283 -6.48 -17.29 -16.52
C LEU A 283 -5.68 -16.04 -16.89
N PRO A 284 -6.33 -14.86 -17.03
CA PRO A 284 -5.61 -13.62 -17.26
C PRO A 284 -4.91 -13.15 -15.99
N HIS A 285 -3.67 -12.72 -16.13
CA HIS A 285 -2.82 -12.36 -15.02
C HIS A 285 -2.10 -11.03 -15.21
N PHE A 286 -2.08 -10.23 -14.15
CA PHE A 286 -1.37 -8.96 -14.07
C PHE A 286 -0.17 -9.10 -13.16
N ALA A 287 0.94 -9.58 -13.73
CA ALA A 287 2.15 -9.90 -12.98
C ALA A 287 2.72 -8.68 -12.22
N GLY A 288 2.66 -7.47 -12.79
CA GLY A 288 3.22 -6.26 -12.19
C GLY A 288 2.57 -5.88 -10.85
N PRO A 289 1.24 -5.67 -10.79
CA PRO A 289 0.56 -5.40 -9.52
C PRO A 289 0.70 -6.51 -8.47
N ILE A 290 0.74 -7.78 -8.88
CA ILE A 290 0.99 -8.89 -7.95
C ILE A 290 2.42 -8.85 -7.42
N ALA A 291 3.41 -8.53 -8.26
CA ALA A 291 4.80 -8.33 -7.85
C ALA A 291 4.92 -7.21 -6.80
N VAL A 292 4.26 -6.07 -7.00
CA VAL A 292 4.22 -4.98 -6.01
C VAL A 292 3.67 -5.47 -4.67
N THR A 293 2.55 -6.20 -4.69
CA THR A 293 1.94 -6.78 -3.47
C THR A 293 2.91 -7.75 -2.78
N ALA A 294 3.53 -8.65 -3.54
CA ALA A 294 4.44 -9.68 -3.03
C ALA A 294 5.72 -9.08 -2.43
N LEU A 295 6.33 -8.09 -3.09
CA LEU A 295 7.52 -7.39 -2.60
C LEU A 295 7.24 -6.69 -1.27
N LEU A 296 6.12 -5.96 -1.17
CA LEU A 296 5.71 -5.30 0.07
C LEU A 296 5.39 -6.30 1.19
N ALA A 297 4.73 -7.42 0.86
CA ALA A 297 4.47 -8.50 1.82
C ALA A 297 5.77 -9.17 2.32
N ALA A 298 6.78 -9.29 1.45
CA ALA A 298 8.10 -9.80 1.78
C ALA A 298 8.99 -8.81 2.56
N GLY A 299 8.48 -7.61 2.87
CA GLY A 299 9.19 -6.61 3.67
C GLY A 299 10.19 -5.75 2.90
N VAL A 300 10.10 -5.70 1.56
CA VAL A 300 10.87 -4.75 0.75
C VAL A 300 10.47 -3.33 1.14
N ASP A 301 11.45 -2.45 1.27
CA ASP A 301 11.22 -1.04 1.59
C ASP A 301 10.21 -0.43 0.61
N PRO A 302 9.05 0.10 1.08
CA PRO A 302 8.07 0.71 0.21
C PRO A 302 8.60 1.96 -0.53
N LEU A 303 9.72 2.54 -0.08
CA LEU A 303 10.39 3.66 -0.75
C LEU A 303 11.38 3.22 -1.83
N GLN A 304 11.47 1.91 -2.12
CA GLN A 304 12.26 1.40 -3.21
C GLN A 304 11.79 2.06 -4.54
N PRO A 305 12.70 2.61 -5.37
CA PRO A 305 12.30 3.43 -6.53
C PRO A 305 11.41 2.74 -7.58
N LYS A 306 11.66 1.48 -7.89
CA LYS A 306 10.83 0.68 -8.81
C LYS A 306 9.43 0.43 -8.24
N LEU A 307 9.30 0.12 -6.94
CA LEU A 307 7.97 -0.02 -6.29
C LEU A 307 7.18 1.29 -6.36
N PHE A 308 7.85 2.38 -6.03
CA PHE A 308 7.26 3.71 -6.03
C PHE A 308 6.81 4.14 -7.45
N THR A 309 7.64 3.86 -8.46
CA THR A 309 7.33 4.16 -9.86
C THR A 309 6.24 3.24 -10.41
N ALA A 310 6.24 1.95 -10.04
CA ALA A 310 5.21 0.99 -10.43
C ALA A 310 3.84 1.38 -9.84
N ALA A 311 3.76 1.74 -8.56
CA ALA A 311 2.51 2.21 -7.96
C ALA A 311 1.99 3.51 -8.61
N SER A 312 2.90 4.41 -8.97
CA SER A 312 2.57 5.64 -9.71
C SER A 312 2.03 5.32 -11.11
N ALA A 313 2.67 4.39 -11.83
CA ALA A 313 2.22 3.93 -13.13
C ALA A 313 0.85 3.26 -13.07
N ILE A 314 0.60 2.41 -12.07
CA ILE A 314 -0.72 1.80 -11.84
C ILE A 314 -1.81 2.89 -11.75
N MET A 315 -1.60 3.95 -10.97
CA MET A 315 -2.60 5.03 -10.87
C MET A 315 -2.76 5.81 -12.17
N ARG A 316 -1.66 6.07 -12.89
CA ARG A 316 -1.66 6.80 -14.17
C ARG A 316 -2.41 6.02 -15.26
N ASP A 317 -2.23 4.71 -15.29
CA ASP A 317 -2.75 3.84 -16.35
C ASP A 317 -4.19 3.37 -16.05
N GLN A 318 -4.79 3.83 -14.94
CA GLN A 318 -6.18 3.53 -14.61
C GLN A 318 -7.13 4.22 -15.60
N GLY A 319 -8.06 3.44 -16.17
CA GLY A 319 -9.06 3.95 -17.09
C GLY A 319 -10.10 4.85 -16.44
N PRO A 320 -10.91 5.58 -17.26
CA PRO A 320 -11.90 6.54 -16.76
C PRO A 320 -13.01 5.91 -15.94
N THR A 321 -13.32 4.62 -16.16
CA THR A 321 -14.31 3.86 -15.38
C THR A 321 -13.76 3.40 -14.04
N GLY A 322 -12.45 3.53 -13.79
CA GLY A 322 -11.77 3.02 -12.60
C GLY A 322 -11.19 1.62 -12.74
N ALA A 323 -11.43 0.95 -13.88
CA ALA A 323 -10.80 -0.33 -14.21
C ALA A 323 -9.49 -0.13 -15.00
N TRP A 324 -8.67 -1.19 -15.08
CA TRP A 324 -7.51 -1.24 -15.98
C TRP A 324 -7.83 -2.07 -17.21
N GLU A 325 -7.09 -1.80 -18.28
CA GLU A 325 -7.27 -2.51 -19.55
C GLU A 325 -6.84 -3.97 -19.42
N LEU A 326 -7.69 -4.88 -19.89
CA LEU A 326 -7.34 -6.29 -20.09
C LEU A 326 -6.77 -6.46 -21.50
N PRO A 327 -5.48 -6.83 -21.69
CA PRO A 327 -4.82 -6.79 -23.00
C PRO A 327 -5.51 -7.59 -24.13
N ARG A 328 -6.19 -8.70 -23.79
CA ARG A 328 -6.91 -9.52 -24.77
C ARG A 328 -8.39 -9.15 -24.94
N SER A 329 -8.89 -8.19 -24.16
CA SER A 329 -10.26 -7.69 -24.26
C SER A 329 -10.32 -6.23 -23.81
N PRO A 330 -9.61 -5.31 -24.50
CA PRO A 330 -9.38 -3.95 -24.02
C PRO A 330 -10.65 -3.09 -23.93
N LEU A 331 -11.74 -3.51 -24.59
CA LEU A 331 -13.01 -2.80 -24.65
C LEU A 331 -13.99 -3.19 -23.53
N ARG A 332 -13.63 -4.15 -22.67
CA ARG A 332 -14.53 -4.66 -21.63
C ARG A 332 -13.82 -4.68 -20.29
N GLU A 333 -14.45 -4.05 -19.31
CA GLU A 333 -13.97 -4.04 -17.95
C GLU A 333 -14.05 -5.45 -17.36
N SER A 334 -12.99 -5.85 -16.66
CA SER A 334 -12.89 -7.17 -16.06
C SER A 334 -12.49 -7.07 -14.60
N ILE A 335 -13.11 -7.91 -13.77
CA ILE A 335 -12.72 -8.08 -12.36
C ILE A 335 -11.24 -8.46 -12.22
N TRP A 336 -10.71 -9.22 -13.19
CA TRP A 336 -9.32 -9.67 -13.23
C TRP A 336 -8.34 -8.52 -13.45
N ALA A 337 -8.81 -7.42 -14.04
CA ALA A 337 -8.07 -6.19 -14.22
C ALA A 337 -8.34 -5.15 -13.12
N ILE A 338 -9.01 -5.52 -12.03
CA ILE A 338 -9.27 -4.63 -10.90
C ILE A 338 -8.57 -5.12 -9.64
N TRP A 339 -8.81 -6.37 -9.25
CA TRP A 339 -8.33 -6.88 -7.96
C TRP A 339 -6.80 -6.79 -7.77
N PRO A 340 -5.93 -7.10 -8.77
CA PRO A 340 -4.48 -7.08 -8.58
C PRO A 340 -3.99 -5.65 -8.31
N PHE A 341 -4.58 -4.69 -9.00
CA PHE A 341 -4.24 -3.28 -8.90
C PHE A 341 -4.71 -2.69 -7.58
N VAL A 342 -5.94 -2.98 -7.16
CA VAL A 342 -6.44 -2.57 -5.85
C VAL A 342 -5.59 -3.19 -4.74
N SER A 343 -5.17 -4.46 -4.87
CA SER A 343 -4.23 -5.10 -3.94
C SER A 343 -2.92 -4.33 -3.82
N ALA A 344 -2.28 -4.03 -4.95
CA ALA A 344 -1.02 -3.30 -4.99
C ALA A 344 -1.14 -1.90 -4.35
N LEU A 345 -2.16 -1.14 -4.74
CA LEU A 345 -2.37 0.22 -4.24
C LEU A 345 -2.73 0.23 -2.75
N SER A 346 -3.54 -0.73 -2.29
CA SER A 346 -3.92 -0.84 -0.88
C SER A 346 -2.72 -1.22 -0.03
N LYS A 347 -1.90 -2.16 -0.47
CA LYS A 347 -0.67 -2.56 0.22
C LYS A 347 0.37 -1.42 0.25
N MET A 348 0.50 -0.69 -0.86
CA MET A 348 1.36 0.49 -0.92
C MET A 348 0.90 1.60 0.03
N ARG A 349 -0.42 1.87 0.08
CA ARG A 349 -1.01 2.83 1.00
C ARG A 349 -0.76 2.43 2.45
N GLU A 350 -0.95 1.16 2.79
CA GLU A 350 -0.68 0.60 4.12
C GLU A 350 0.79 0.79 4.51
N ALA A 351 1.72 0.45 3.61
CA ALA A 351 3.15 0.47 3.88
C ALA A 351 3.73 1.90 3.99
N VAL A 352 3.30 2.83 3.14
CA VAL A 352 3.82 4.22 3.12
C VAL A 352 3.06 5.12 4.10
N PHE A 353 1.75 4.91 4.27
CA PHE A 353 0.87 5.80 5.02
C PHE A 353 -0.01 5.06 6.04
N PRO A 354 0.58 4.34 7.02
CA PRO A 354 -0.18 3.51 7.95
C PRO A 354 -1.17 4.34 8.77
N GLY A 355 -2.46 4.21 8.43
CA GLY A 355 -3.58 4.91 9.08
C GLY A 355 -3.55 6.44 8.96
N ARG A 356 -2.83 7.00 7.99
CA ARG A 356 -2.62 8.45 7.87
C ARG A 356 -2.79 8.91 6.42
N THR A 357 -3.14 10.18 6.25
CA THR A 357 -3.06 10.85 4.95
C THR A 357 -1.80 11.72 4.90
N GLY A 358 -1.06 11.67 3.80
CA GLY A 358 0.16 12.44 3.62
C GLY A 358 0.65 12.42 2.17
N GLU A 359 1.74 13.13 1.94
CA GLU A 359 2.48 13.18 0.69
C GLU A 359 3.82 12.46 0.89
N ALA A 360 4.25 11.65 -0.06
CA ALA A 360 5.57 11.06 -0.11
C ALA A 360 6.24 11.50 -1.42
N GLN A 361 7.43 12.06 -1.30
CA GLN A 361 8.23 12.47 -2.45
C GLN A 361 9.59 11.79 -2.36
N LEU A 362 9.93 11.00 -3.39
CA LEU A 362 11.25 10.38 -3.49
C LEU A 362 12.23 11.42 -4.04
N LEU A 363 13.19 11.85 -3.21
CA LEU A 363 14.20 12.84 -3.60
C LEU A 363 15.39 12.17 -4.29
N TYR A 364 15.84 11.04 -3.76
CA TYR A 364 16.88 10.16 -4.31
C TYR A 364 16.70 8.73 -3.75
N PRO A 365 17.31 7.69 -4.35
CA PRO A 365 17.18 6.32 -3.85
C PRO A 365 17.49 6.22 -2.35
N GLY A 366 16.55 5.68 -1.57
CA GLY A 366 16.68 5.54 -0.11
C GLY A 366 16.39 6.80 0.72
N CYS A 367 15.97 7.92 0.10
CA CYS A 367 15.54 9.12 0.81
C CYS A 367 14.24 9.66 0.23
N ALA A 368 13.17 9.56 1.03
CA ALA A 368 11.89 10.18 0.72
C ALA A 368 11.50 11.19 1.80
N LEU A 369 10.91 12.29 1.36
CA LEU A 369 10.20 13.20 2.25
C LEU A 369 8.77 12.67 2.41
N VAL A 370 8.45 12.13 3.59
CA VAL A 370 7.08 11.74 3.93
C VAL A 370 6.45 12.82 4.82
N GLN A 371 5.58 13.63 4.23
CA GLN A 371 4.83 14.66 4.91
C GLN A 371 3.42 14.16 5.25
N THR A 372 3.25 13.64 6.45
CA THR A 372 1.92 13.33 7.01
C THR A 372 1.17 14.60 7.41
N GLN A 373 -0.16 14.56 7.48
CA GLN A 373 -0.95 15.69 7.99
C GLN A 373 -0.57 16.10 9.43
N VAL A 374 -0.12 15.15 10.25
CA VAL A 374 0.34 15.43 11.62
C VAL A 374 1.65 16.20 11.62
N SER A 375 2.62 15.81 10.77
CA SER A 375 3.89 16.53 10.64
C SER A 375 3.69 17.90 10.00
N ALA A 376 2.79 18.04 9.02
CA ALA A 376 2.41 19.33 8.46
C ALA A 376 1.87 20.28 9.53
N ARG A 377 0.90 19.86 10.35
CA ARG A 377 0.35 20.68 11.45
C ARG A 377 1.41 21.09 12.49
N ARG A 378 2.33 20.19 12.84
CA ARG A 378 3.45 20.49 13.74
C ARG A 378 4.42 21.50 13.12
N LEU A 379 4.73 21.38 11.83
CA LEU A 379 5.59 22.32 11.13
C LEU A 379 4.94 23.70 11.03
N THR A 380 3.65 23.76 10.67
CA THR A 380 2.90 25.02 10.60
C THR A 380 2.83 25.70 11.97
N SER A 381 2.55 24.96 13.04
CA SER A 381 2.53 25.52 14.41
C SER A 381 3.91 26.00 14.86
N ALA A 382 4.98 25.24 14.58
CA ALA A 382 6.35 25.65 14.89
C ALA A 382 6.80 26.88 14.09
N LEU A 383 6.45 26.96 12.80
CA LEU A 383 6.74 28.12 11.95
C LEU A 383 5.92 29.34 12.36
N LEU A 384 4.65 29.16 12.72
CA LEU A 384 3.80 30.23 13.27
C LEU A 384 4.35 30.73 14.61
N MET A 385 4.78 29.85 15.51
CA MET A 385 5.46 30.24 16.77
C MET A 385 6.77 30.98 16.51
N ARG A 386 7.61 30.46 15.60
CA ARG A 386 8.88 31.12 15.24
C ARG A 386 8.64 32.48 14.61
N ASN A 387 7.69 32.60 13.69
CA ASN A 387 7.33 33.88 13.07
C ASN A 387 6.70 34.83 14.08
N PHE A 388 5.89 34.34 15.02
CA PHE A 388 5.36 35.13 16.12
C PHE A 388 6.48 35.66 17.03
N LEU A 389 7.41 34.81 17.47
CA LEU A 389 8.58 35.17 18.27
C LEU A 389 9.48 36.18 17.54
N LEU A 390 9.81 35.91 16.27
CA LEU A 390 10.62 36.81 15.46
C LEU A 390 9.92 38.16 15.27
N ASN A 391 8.62 38.18 14.98
CA ASN A 391 7.85 39.41 14.87
C ASN A 391 7.71 40.15 16.21
N TRP A 392 7.56 39.42 17.31
CA TRP A 392 7.49 39.98 18.66
C TRP A 392 8.82 40.65 19.04
N VAL A 393 9.94 39.94 18.85
CA VAL A 393 11.29 40.50 19.04
C VAL A 393 11.49 41.68 18.11
N ARG A 394 11.13 41.58 16.82
CA ARG A 394 11.30 42.65 15.83
C ARG A 394 10.50 43.91 16.16
N ARG A 395 9.29 43.76 16.70
CA ARG A 395 8.46 44.90 17.16
C ARG A 395 8.94 45.48 18.49
N ARG A 396 9.60 44.69 19.33
CA ARG A 396 10.05 45.12 20.67
C ARG A 396 11.56 45.33 20.79
N LYS A 397 12.33 45.35 19.68
CA LYS A 397 13.81 45.50 19.69
C LYS A 397 14.28 46.69 20.52
N VAL A 398 13.63 47.84 20.34
CA VAL A 398 13.97 49.07 21.08
C VAL A 398 13.68 48.92 22.56
N THR A 399 12.52 48.35 22.92
CA THR A 399 12.15 48.10 24.32
C THR A 399 13.10 47.11 24.98
N LEU A 400 13.43 46.01 24.32
CA LEU A 400 14.38 45.00 24.83
C LEU A 400 15.79 45.58 25.01
N ALA A 401 16.26 46.41 24.07
CA ALA A 401 17.56 47.09 24.18
C ALA A 401 17.58 48.08 25.36
N LEU A 402 16.50 48.84 25.57
CA LEU A 402 16.39 49.74 26.72
C LEU A 402 16.36 48.98 28.06
N TRP A 403 15.68 47.82 28.11
CA TRP A 403 15.68 46.96 29.29
C TRP A 403 17.06 46.36 29.57
N SER A 404 17.77 45.87 28.57
CA SER A 404 19.12 45.32 28.77
C SER A 404 20.13 46.40 29.18
N ILE A 405 20.06 47.60 28.60
CA ILE A 405 20.87 48.75 29.07
C ILE A 405 20.55 49.06 30.54
N GLY A 406 19.26 49.11 30.91
CA GLY A 406 18.83 49.36 32.29
C GLY A 406 19.32 48.28 33.27
N VAL A 407 19.27 47.01 32.88
CA VAL A 407 19.77 45.89 33.70
C VAL A 407 21.28 45.96 33.86
N VAL A 408 22.04 46.18 32.78
CA VAL A 408 23.51 46.32 32.84
C VAL A 408 23.91 47.51 33.71
N TYR A 409 23.22 48.65 33.57
CA TYR A 409 23.47 49.82 34.39
C TYR A 409 23.19 49.56 35.88
N SER A 410 22.07 48.89 36.17
CA SER A 410 21.68 48.56 37.55
C SER A 410 22.65 47.58 38.21
N ILE A 411 23.06 46.53 37.48
CA ILE A 411 24.04 45.56 37.96
C ILE A 411 25.39 46.25 38.17
N GLY A 412 25.85 47.05 37.21
CA GLY A 412 27.12 47.79 37.32
C GLY A 412 27.15 48.73 38.52
N ALA A 413 26.07 49.48 38.76
CA ALA A 413 25.95 50.34 39.93
C ALA A 413 25.96 49.57 41.25
N VAL A 414 25.25 48.43 41.32
CA VAL A 414 25.23 47.57 42.52
C VAL A 414 26.61 46.99 42.79
N VAL A 415 27.33 46.55 41.75
CA VAL A 415 28.72 46.06 41.89
C VAL A 415 29.64 47.16 42.40
N LEU A 416 29.59 48.37 41.83
CA LEU A 416 30.40 49.51 42.25
C LEU A 416 30.14 49.93 43.70
N TYR A 417 28.89 49.81 44.16
CA TYR A 417 28.53 50.05 45.55
C TYR A 417 29.07 48.96 46.49
N LEU A 418 28.94 47.69 46.10
CA LEU A 418 29.41 46.55 46.90
C LEU A 418 30.94 46.50 47.01
N THR A 419 31.67 46.95 46.00
CA THR A 419 33.14 47.05 46.01
C THR A 419 33.66 48.30 46.74
N ARG A 420 32.77 49.14 47.30
CA ARG A 420 33.09 50.44 47.94
C ARG A 420 33.87 51.40 47.04
N ALA A 421 33.73 51.28 45.72
CA ALA A 421 34.39 52.17 44.77
C ALA A 421 33.68 53.54 44.64
N VAL A 422 32.47 53.66 45.18
CA VAL A 422 31.58 54.83 45.06
C VAL A 422 30.87 55.06 46.40
N ASP A 423 30.74 56.32 46.83
CA ASP A 423 30.12 56.65 48.12
C ASP A 423 28.57 56.57 48.06
N ARG A 424 27.90 56.46 49.22
CA ARG A 424 26.42 56.28 49.30
C ARG A 424 25.65 57.37 48.56
N THR A 425 26.11 58.61 48.64
CA THR A 425 25.53 59.78 47.99
C THR A 425 25.66 59.70 46.47
N GLU A 426 26.80 59.25 45.97
CA GLU A 426 27.07 59.11 44.54
C GLU A 426 26.27 57.94 43.93
N PHE A 427 26.07 56.85 44.68
CA PHE A 427 25.20 55.75 44.27
C PHE A 427 23.72 56.16 44.20
N LEU A 428 23.24 56.93 45.18
CA LEU A 428 21.86 57.44 45.23
C LEU A 428 21.57 58.40 44.06
N VAL A 429 22.50 59.32 43.76
CA VAL A 429 22.33 60.27 42.66
C VAL A 429 22.55 59.61 41.29
N GLY A 430 23.50 58.67 41.18
CA GLY A 430 23.82 58.00 39.93
C GLY A 430 22.78 56.98 39.48
N LEU A 431 22.20 56.19 40.39
CA LEU A 431 21.27 55.11 40.02
C LEU A 431 19.80 55.48 40.20
N ILE A 432 19.45 56.07 41.35
CA ILE A 432 18.05 56.22 41.75
C ILE A 432 17.41 57.45 41.09
N LEU A 433 18.14 58.57 40.95
CA LEU A 433 17.61 59.77 40.31
C LEU A 433 17.27 59.54 38.81
N PRO A 434 18.15 58.92 37.98
CA PRO A 434 17.81 58.62 36.60
C PRO A 434 16.67 57.60 36.47
N ALA A 435 16.62 56.60 37.35
CA ALA A 435 15.53 55.63 37.37
C ALA A 435 14.17 56.28 37.68
N LEU A 436 14.13 57.18 38.67
CA LEU A 436 12.91 57.94 39.01
C LEU A 436 12.47 58.88 37.88
N LEU A 437 13.42 59.57 37.22
CA LEU A 437 13.14 60.42 36.06
C LEU A 437 12.60 59.61 34.86
N LEU A 438 13.13 58.41 34.64
CA LEU A 438 12.70 57.52 33.56
C LEU A 438 11.31 56.92 33.83
N ILE A 439 11.02 56.54 35.09
CA ILE A 439 9.67 56.16 35.54
C ILE A 439 8.69 57.32 35.36
N PHE A 440 9.08 58.54 35.74
CA PHE A 440 8.26 59.73 35.56
C PHE A 440 7.96 59.99 34.07
N GLN A 441 8.96 59.92 33.19
CA GLN A 441 8.76 60.06 31.74
C GLN A 441 7.83 58.99 31.15
N LEU A 442 7.94 57.73 31.60
CA LEU A 442 7.07 56.64 31.13
C LEU A 442 5.62 56.84 31.58
N ILE A 443 5.40 57.23 32.84
CA ILE A 443 4.05 57.51 33.39
C ILE A 443 3.43 58.73 32.69
N TRP A 444 4.22 59.80 32.48
CA TRP A 444 3.78 61.01 31.79
C TRP A 444 3.45 60.76 30.31
N GLY A 445 4.29 59.98 29.62
CA GLY A 445 4.08 59.58 28.23
C GLY A 445 2.84 58.69 28.05
N ALA A 446 2.57 57.77 28.99
CA ALA A 446 1.38 56.93 28.98
C ALA A 446 0.08 57.73 29.22
N ARG A 447 0.13 58.77 30.07
CA ARG A 447 -1.00 59.69 30.29
C ARG A 447 -1.31 60.53 29.05
N ARG A 448 -0.30 61.04 28.34
CA ARG A 448 -0.50 61.78 27.07
C ARG A 448 -1.10 60.90 25.96
N ARG A 449 -0.71 59.64 25.84
CA ARG A 449 -1.29 58.71 24.84
C ARG A 449 -2.74 58.35 25.13
N ARG A 450 -3.15 58.32 26.40
CA ARG A 450 -4.58 58.13 26.78
C ARG A 450 -5.44 59.38 26.59
N GLY A 451 -4.86 60.59 26.62
CA GLY A 451 -5.58 61.84 26.36
C GLY A 451 -5.78 62.18 24.87
N GLY A 452 -5.07 61.52 23.95
CA GLY A 452 -5.12 61.78 22.51
C GLY A 452 -6.00 60.84 21.69
N GLN A 453 -6.77 59.94 22.32
CA GLN A 453 -7.76 59.07 21.65
C GLN A 453 -9.21 59.58 21.83
N GLY A 454 -9.37 60.85 22.18
CA GLY A 454 -10.66 61.51 22.40
C GLY A 454 -10.93 62.70 21.48
N GLN A 455 -10.45 62.66 20.23
CA GLN A 455 -10.89 63.52 19.13
C GLN A 455 -10.94 62.71 17.83
#